data_AF-A0A7X9LDI0-F1
#
_entry.id   AF-A0A7X9LDI0-F1
#
_cell.length_a   1.000
_cell.length_b   1.000
_cell.length_c   1.000
_cell.angle_alpha   90.00
_cell.angle_beta   90.00
_cell.angle_gamma   90.00
#
_symmetry.space_group_name_H-M   'P 1'
#
loop_
_entity.id
_entity.type
_entity.pdbx_description
1 polymer ?
#
loop_
_entity_poly.entity_id
_entity_poly.type
_entity_poly.pdbx_seq_one_letter_code
_entity_poly.pdbx_strand_id
1 'polypeptide(L)' 'MNILNDAVMLVSHLIFIAIFYHLLIHLFDWGKIIKNSSENVSRLKLFLLFVSIAVGYMVSTFIWSVISLSQDLFFAV' A
#
# COMPACT_ATOMS: atom_id res chain seq x y z
N MET A 1 21.98 -8.91 5.80
CA MET A 1 20.84 -8.60 6.67
C MET A 1 20.22 -9.92 7.09
N ASN A 2 19.73 -10.04 8.32
CA ASN A 2 19.11 -11.28 8.79
C ASN A 2 17.84 -11.52 7.96
N ILE A 3 17.64 -12.74 7.44
CA ILE A 3 16.45 -13.14 6.66
C ILE A 3 15.14 -12.72 7.34
N LEU A 4 15.13 -12.68 8.67
CA LEU A 4 14.01 -12.19 9.48
C LEU A 4 13.67 -10.71 9.20
N ASN A 5 14.68 -9.84 9.09
CA ASN A 5 14.44 -8.41 8.83
C ASN A 5 13.91 -8.18 7.42
N ASP A 6 14.44 -8.89 6.43
CA ASP A 6 13.99 -8.79 5.04
C ASP A 6 12.55 -9.30 4.90
N ALA A 7 12.20 -10.37 5.62
CA ALA A 7 10.83 -10.88 5.69
C ALA A 7 9.87 -9.89 6.36
N VAL A 8 10.26 -9.29 7.50
CA VAL A 8 9.46 -8.29 8.20
C VAL A 8 9.22 -7.06 7.33
N MET A 9 10.25 -6.61 6.61
CA MET A 9 10.15 -5.51 5.66
C MET A 9 9.14 -5.84 4.55
N LEU A 10 9.26 -7.01 3.92
CA LEU A 10 8.35 -7.43 2.85
C LEU A 10 6.90 -7.55 3.34
N VAL A 11 6.68 -8.14 4.51
CA VAL A 11 5.35 -8.26 5.12
C VAL A 11 4.75 -6.88 5.42
N SER A 12 5.54 -5.93 5.91
CA SER A 12 5.09 -4.56 6.15
C SER A 12 4.57 -3.91 4.86
N HIS A 13 5.30 -4.02 3.75
CA HIS A 13 4.85 -3.50 2.46
C HIS A 13 3.53 -4.15 2.02
N LEU A 14 3.41 -5.47 2.14
CA LEU A 14 2.18 -6.19 1.79
C LEU A 14 0.98 -5.74 2.65
N ILE A 15 1.18 -5.48 3.95
CA ILE A 15 0.14 -4.97 4.84
C ILE A 15 -0.33 -3.58 4.38
N PHE A 16 0.59 -2.66 4.09
CA PHE A 16 0.22 -1.33 3.61
C PHE A 16 -0.52 -1.38 2.27
N ILE A 17 -0.09 -2.24 1.34
CA ILE A 17 -0.78 -2.46 0.06
C ILE A 17 -2.20 -2.98 0.29
N ALA A 18 -2.38 -3.94 1.20
CA ALA A 18 -3.70 -4.49 1.52
C ALA A 18 -4.63 -3.44 2.15
N ILE A 19 -4.11 -2.61 3.06
CA ILE A 19 -4.85 -1.50 3.67
C ILE A 19 -5.29 -0.50 2.60
N PHE A 20 -4.39 -0.10 1.70
CA PHE A 20 -4.72 0.83 0.61
C PHE A 20 -5.74 0.27 -0.36
N TYR A 21 -5.65 -1.04 -0.67
CA TYR A 21 -6.63 -1.71 -1.52
C TYR A 21 -8.02 -1.73 -0.89
N HIS A 22 -8.09 -2.07 0.40
CA HIS A 22 -9.34 -2.02 1.14
C HIS A 22 -9.90 -0.59 1.18
N LEU A 23 -9.05 0.41 1.45
CA LEU A 23 -9.47 1.80 1.47
C LEU A 23 -10.01 2.25 0.12
N LEU A 24 -9.31 1.96 -0.98
CA LEU A 24 -9.73 2.32 -2.33
C LEU A 24 -11.06 1.68 -2.71
N ILE A 25 -11.28 0.41 -2.36
CA ILE A 25 -12.55 -0.28 -2.64
C ILE A 25 -13.71 0.32 -1.85
N HIS A 26 -13.51 0.64 -0.57
CA HIS A 26 -14.60 1.02 0.33
C HIS A 26 -14.86 2.52 0.39
N LEU A 27 -13.87 3.36 0.06
CA LEU A 27 -13.99 4.83 0.14
C LEU A 27 -14.80 5.41 -1.03
N PHE A 28 -14.74 4.77 -2.20
CA PHE A 28 -15.37 5.27 -3.42
C PHE A 28 -16.57 4.41 -3.82
N ASP A 29 -17.66 5.06 -4.22
CA ASP A 29 -18.81 4.39 -4.82
C ASP A 29 -18.52 4.09 -6.30
N TRP A 30 -17.76 3.01 -6.51
CA TRP A 30 -17.33 2.57 -7.84
C TRP A 30 -18.49 2.26 -8.79
N GLY A 31 -19.67 1.94 -8.27
CA GLY A 31 -20.88 1.71 -9.08
C GLY A 31 -21.41 2.98 -9.74
N LYS A 32 -21.08 4.16 -9.19
CA LYS A 32 -21.37 5.47 -9.80
C LYS A 32 -20.26 5.95 -10.73
N ILE A 33 -19.02 5.55 -10.46
CA ILE A 33 -17.83 5.98 -11.23
C ILE A 33 -17.70 5.18 -12.54
N ILE A 34 -18.05 3.89 -12.52
CA ILE A 34 -17.85 2.99 -13.66
C ILE A 34 -19.18 2.44 -14.15
N LYS A 35 -19.30 2.33 -15.48
CA LYS A 35 -20.45 1.69 -16.12
C LYS A 35 -20.56 0.25 -15.61
N ASN A 36 -21.67 -0.03 -14.91
CA ASN A 36 -21.91 -1.21 -14.09
C ASN A 36 -22.14 -2.50 -14.90
N SER A 37 -21.21 -2.82 -15.80
CA SER A 37 -21.10 -4.11 -16.49
C SER A 37 -20.21 -5.04 -15.65
N SER A 38 -20.61 -6.30 -15.49
CA SER A 38 -19.87 -7.30 -14.70
C SER A 38 -18.41 -7.46 -15.15
N GLU A 39 -18.14 -7.25 -16.44
CA GLU A 39 -16.78 -7.28 -17.01
C GLU A 39 -15.92 -6.09 -16.52
N ASN A 40 -16.50 -4.91 -16.39
CA ASN A 40 -15.80 -3.71 -15.93
C ASN A 40 -15.49 -3.76 -14.43
N VAL A 41 -16.33 -4.43 -13.64
CA VAL A 41 -16.12 -4.60 -12.19
C VAL A 41 -14.86 -5.42 -11.91
N SER A 42 -14.61 -6.50 -12.66
CA SER A 42 -13.39 -7.29 -12.51
C SER A 42 -12.14 -6.51 -12.97
N ARG A 43 -12.22 -5.77 -14.08
CA ARG A 43 -11.13 -4.91 -14.55
C ARG A 43 -10.80 -3.80 -13.56
N LEU A 44 -11.83 -3.22 -12.94
CA LEU A 44 -11.65 -2.23 -11.88
C LEU A 44 -10.90 -2.82 -10.68
N LYS A 45 -11.29 -3.99 -10.17
CA LYS A 45 -10.58 -4.62 -9.05
C LYS A 45 -9.09 -4.81 -9.35
N LEU A 46 -8.76 -5.27 -10.55
CA LEU A 46 -7.36 -5.39 -10.99
C LEU A 46 -6.66 -4.02 -11.07
N PHE A 47 -7.34 -3.00 -11.59
CA PHE A 47 -6.81 -1.63 -11.61
C PHE A 47 -6.52 -1.11 -10.20
N LEU A 48 -7.48 -1.26 -9.27
CA LEU A 48 -7.30 -0.86 -7.88
C LEU A 48 -6.18 -1.64 -7.21
N LEU A 49 -5.98 -2.91 -7.55
CA LEU A 49 -4.87 -3.70 -7.03
C LEU A 49 -3.53 -3.08 -7.46
N PHE A 50 -3.36 -2.74 -8.74
CA PHE A 50 -2.14 -2.07 -9.21
C PHE A 50 -1.92 -0.70 -8.57
N VAL A 51 -2.97 0.11 -8.45
CA VAL A 51 -2.90 1.40 -7.76
C VAL A 51 -2.50 1.20 -6.29
N SER A 52 -3.04 0.19 -5.62
CA SER A 52 -2.72 -0.11 -4.23
C SER A 52 -1.29 -0.59 -4.04
N ILE A 53 -0.77 -1.35 -4.99
CA ILE A 53 0.65 -1.75 -4.98
C ILE A 53 1.52 -0.50 -5.07
N ALA A 54 1.25 0.40 -6.02
CA ALA A 54 2.03 1.62 -6.18
C ALA A 54 1.93 2.54 -4.94
N VAL A 55 0.71 2.90 -4.54
CA VAL A 55 0.50 3.84 -3.42
C VAL A 55 0.87 3.22 -2.08
N GLY A 56 0.48 1.97 -1.82
CA GLY A 56 0.81 1.26 -0.59
C GLY A 56 2.32 1.07 -0.42
N TYR A 57 3.04 0.77 -1.51
CA TYR A 57 4.51 0.72 -1.48
C TYR A 57 5.13 2.09 -1.19
N MET A 58 4.65 3.16 -1.84
CA MET A 58 5.14 4.54 -1.60
C MET A 58 4.92 4.98 -0.15
N VAL A 59 3.77 4.65 0.44
CA VAL A 59 3.50 4.98 1.84
C VAL A 59 4.36 4.14 2.79
N SER A 60 4.51 2.85 2.53
CA SER A 60 5.37 1.98 3.36
C SER A 60 6.84 2.45 3.34
N THR A 61 7.37 2.79 2.17
CA THR A 61 8.72 3.35 2.01
C THR A 61 8.88 4.72 2.67
N PHE A 62 7.86 5.57 2.60
CA PHE A 62 7.86 6.85 3.33
C PHE A 62 7.94 6.64 4.84
N ILE A 63 7.11 5.76 5.41
CA ILE A 63 7.14 5.44 6.84
C ILE A 63 8.50 4.90 7.27
N TRP A 64 9.08 3.99 6.47
CA TRP A 64 10.43 3.48 6.73
C TRP A 64 11.48 4.59 6.74
N SER A 65 11.39 5.53 5.79
CA SER A 65 12.30 6.68 5.71
C SER A 65 12.18 7.58 6.94
N VAL A 66 10.96 7.82 7.44
CA VAL A 66 10.71 8.60 8.66
C VAL A 66 11.31 7.90 9.89
N ILE A 67 11.15 6.59 10.01
CA ILE A 67 11.73 5.81 11.10
C ILE A 67 13.26 5.88 11.06
N SER A 68 13.87 5.66 9.89
CA SER A 68 15.33 5.77 9.70
C SER A 68 15.85 7.15 10.09
N LEU A 69 15.21 8.21 9.58
CA LEU A 69 15.60 9.59 9.90
C LEU A 69 15.47 9.88 11.41
N SER A 70 14.41 9.38 12.05
CA SER A 70 14.21 9.56 13.49
C SER A 70 15.27 8.85 14.32
N GLN A 71 15.69 7.65 13.90
CA GLN A 71 16.79 6.92 14.54
C GLN A 71 18.11 7.65 14.36
N ASP A 72 18.43 8.08 13.13
CA ASP A 72 19.66 8.82 12.84
C ASP A 72 19.76 10.10 13.68
N LEU A 73 18.67 10.86 13.81
CA LEU A 73 18.61 12.06 14.65
C LEU A 73 18.74 11.75 16.14
N PHE A 74 18.11 10.67 16.63
CA PHE A 74 18.16 10.28 18.05
C PHE A 74 19.56 9.81 18.48
N PHE A 75 20.28 9.11 17.60
CA PHE A 75 21.65 8.63 17.89
C PHE A 75 22.74 9.66 17.53
N ALA A 76 22.40 10.74 16.82
CA ALA A 76 23.31 11.85 16.53
C ALA A 76 23.40 12.91 17.66
N VAL A 77 22.50 12.85 18.65
CA VAL A 77 22.50 13.66 19.88
C VAL A 77 23.18 12.88 21.00
#